data_AF-A0A9W6M8D0-F1
#
_entry.id   AF-A0A9W6M8D0-F1
#
_cell.length_a   1.000
_cell.length_b   1.000
_cell.length_c   1.000
_cell.angle_alpha   90.00
_cell.angle_beta   90.00
_cell.angle_gamma   90.00
#
_symmetry.space_group_name_H-M   'P 1'
#
loop_
_entity.id
_entity.type
_entity.pdbx_description
1 polymer ?
#
loop_
_entity_poly.entity_id
_entity_poly.type
_entity_poly.pdbx_seq_one_letter_code
_entity_poly.pdbx_strand_id
1 'polypeptide(L)'
;MEEPLAGGNATASVVRVGETVRKPWLSSTPAVARLMAVVQDAGIDVPAHLGADAAARLAAIIDGYAPADELRAALPATLGTRAAAMHAMLRDAAASGVEPWSTMFTEGHGAYWAGVAEYARTHEAEWARALDV
;
A
#
# COMPACT_ATOMS: atom_id res chain seq x y z
N MET A 1 -0.15 -16.95 -3.33
CA MET A 1 0.17 -18.15 -2.50
C MET A 1 1.47 -17.84 -1.76
N GLU A 2 1.55 -18.18 -0.48
CA GLU A 2 2.78 -17.99 0.29
C GLU A 2 3.70 -19.19 0.09
N GLU A 3 4.92 -18.94 -0.39
CA GLU A 3 5.95 -19.96 -0.59
C GLU A 3 7.07 -19.74 0.46
N PRO A 4 7.30 -20.68 1.39
CA PRO A 4 8.40 -20.58 2.35
C PRO A 4 9.76 -20.58 1.65
N LEU A 5 10.63 -19.65 2.01
CA LEU A 5 12.02 -19.60 1.52
C LEU A 5 12.97 -20.17 2.57
N ALA A 6 13.61 -21.30 2.27
CA ALA A 6 14.49 -22.04 3.19
C ALA A 6 15.97 -21.63 3.14
N GLY A 7 16.32 -20.53 2.45
CA GLY A 7 17.71 -20.12 2.19
C GLY A 7 18.27 -19.04 3.13
N GLY A 8 19.58 -19.09 3.37
CA GLY A 8 20.36 -18.06 4.09
C GLY A 8 20.42 -18.22 5.62
N ASN A 9 21.00 -17.25 6.32
CA ASN A 9 21.00 -17.15 7.80
C ASN A 9 19.63 -16.73 8.36
N ALA A 10 18.53 -17.15 7.72
CA ALA A 10 17.19 -16.78 8.10
C ALA A 10 16.72 -17.64 9.28
N THR A 11 16.86 -17.11 10.50
CA THR A 11 16.33 -17.72 11.74
C THR A 11 14.82 -17.57 11.91
N ALA A 12 14.15 -16.83 11.01
CA ALA A 12 12.73 -16.50 11.11
C ALA A 12 12.00 -16.86 9.80
N SER A 13 10.68 -17.07 9.86
CA SER A 13 9.84 -17.47 8.72
C SER A 13 9.84 -16.41 7.62
N VAL A 14 10.63 -16.63 6.57
CA VAL A 14 10.65 -15.80 5.36
C VAL A 14 9.76 -16.46 4.32
N VAL A 15 8.81 -15.71 3.76
CA VAL A 15 7.90 -16.21 2.73
C VAL A 15 7.94 -15.31 1.49
N ARG A 16 7.85 -15.91 0.31
CA ARG A 16 7.60 -15.21 -0.94
C ARG A 16 6.10 -15.12 -1.19
N VAL A 17 5.62 -13.94 -1.55
CA VAL A 17 4.23 -13.68 -1.96
C VAL A 17 4.25 -12.89 -3.26
N GLY A 18 3.91 -13.55 -4.37
CA GLY A 18 4.06 -12.96 -5.71
C GLY A 18 5.53 -12.61 -5.97
N GLU A 19 5.81 -11.35 -6.28
CA GLU A 19 7.17 -10.83 -6.50
C GLU A 19 7.85 -10.31 -5.23
N THR A 20 7.16 -10.37 -4.08
CA THR A 20 7.65 -9.79 -2.82
C THR A 20 8.16 -10.85 -1.86
N VAL A 21 9.08 -10.46 -0.98
CA VAL A 21 9.56 -11.29 0.13
C VAL A 21 9.10 -10.65 1.43
N ARG A 22 8.27 -11.36 2.19
CA ARG A 22 7.81 -10.95 3.52
C ARG A 22 8.72 -11.57 4.58
N LYS A 23 9.19 -10.71 5.48
CA LYS A 23 10.02 -11.09 6.63
C LYS A 23 9.33 -10.60 7.91
N PRO A 24 9.51 -11.28 9.05
CA PRO A 24 8.95 -10.82 10.31
C PRO A 24 9.41 -9.40 10.64
N TRP A 25 8.47 -8.56 11.06
CA TRP A 25 8.77 -7.19 11.46
C TRP A 25 9.37 -7.21 12.87
N LEU A 26 10.64 -6.84 12.98
CA LEU A 26 11.36 -6.75 14.24
C LEU A 26 11.51 -5.29 14.65
N SER A 27 11.87 -5.03 15.91
CA SER A 27 12.14 -3.67 16.41
C SER A 27 13.24 -2.95 15.64
N SER A 28 14.16 -3.69 15.02
CA SER A 28 15.24 -3.18 14.18
C SER A 28 14.83 -2.92 12.73
N THR A 29 13.70 -3.44 12.25
CA THR A 29 13.28 -3.31 10.84
C THR A 29 13.18 -1.86 10.38
N PRO A 30 12.66 -0.89 11.17
CA PRO A 30 12.67 0.51 10.76
C PRO A 30 14.07 1.09 10.51
N ALA A 31 15.08 0.68 11.27
CA ALA A 31 16.46 1.12 11.07
C ALA A 31 17.07 0.50 9.82
N VAL A 32 16.81 -0.79 9.57
CA VAL A 32 17.24 -1.48 8.34
C VAL A 32 16.58 -0.87 7.11
N ALA A 33 15.27 -0.58 7.16
CA ALA A 33 14.55 0.08 6.08
C ALA A 33 15.18 1.43 5.70
N ARG A 34 15.53 2.26 6.70
CA ARG A 34 16.24 3.53 6.48
C ARG A 34 17.63 3.32 5.87
N LEU A 35 18.38 2.33 6.35
CA LEU A 35 19.69 2.00 5.78
C LEU A 35 19.55 1.58 4.31
N MET A 36 18.59 0.72 3.97
CA MET A 36 18.38 0.27 2.59
C MET A 36 18.00 1.43 1.66
N ALA A 37 17.19 2.38 2.14
CA ALA A 37 16.90 3.59 1.37
C ALA A 37 18.17 4.40 1.07
N VAL A 38 19.04 4.60 2.06
CA VAL A 38 20.33 5.30 1.87
C VAL A 38 21.24 4.55 0.88
N VAL A 39 21.29 3.22 0.96
CA VAL A 39 22.08 2.38 0.04
C VAL A 39 21.53 2.46 -1.38
N GLN A 40 20.21 2.45 -1.53
CA GLN A 40 19.55 2.62 -2.82
C GLN A 40 19.83 3.99 -3.43
N ASP A 41 19.77 5.06 -2.63
CA ASP A 41 20.07 6.43 -3.04
C ASP A 41 21.54 6.61 -3.47
N ALA A 42 22.43 5.78 -2.92
CA ALA A 42 23.84 5.71 -3.35
C ALA A 42 24.03 4.96 -4.68
N GLY A 43 22.96 4.51 -5.33
CA GLY A 43 23.00 3.80 -6.61
C GLY A 43 23.39 2.32 -6.51
N ILE A 44 23.39 1.75 -5.30
CA ILE A 44 23.68 0.33 -5.08
C ILE A 44 22.38 -0.45 -5.27
N ASP A 45 22.43 -1.49 -6.09
CA ASP A 45 21.29 -2.39 -6.33
C ASP A 45 20.93 -3.16 -5.06
N VAL A 46 19.78 -2.79 -4.46
CA VAL A 46 19.20 -3.46 -3.29
C VAL A 46 17.70 -3.67 -3.50
N PRO A 47 17.10 -4.70 -2.90
CA PRO A 47 15.66 -4.88 -2.98
C PRO A 47 14.90 -3.67 -2.44
N ALA A 48 13.90 -3.19 -3.19
CA ALA A 48 13.02 -2.12 -2.75
C ALA A 48 12.26 -2.54 -1.48
N HIS A 49 12.35 -1.71 -0.44
CA HIS A 49 11.61 -1.96 0.80
C HIS A 49 10.19 -1.40 0.68
N LEU A 50 9.19 -2.29 0.62
CA LEU A 50 7.78 -1.93 0.47
C LEU A 50 7.11 -1.50 1.79
N GLY A 51 7.86 -1.43 2.89
CA GLY A 51 7.34 -1.10 4.21
C GLY A 51 6.69 -2.29 4.92
N ALA A 52 6.00 -2.03 6.03
CA ALA A 52 5.17 -3.03 6.68
C ALA A 52 3.89 -3.21 5.88
N ASP A 53 3.34 -4.42 5.94
CA ASP A 53 2.13 -4.81 5.22
C ASP A 53 1.01 -3.77 5.40
N ALA A 54 0.54 -3.20 4.28
CA ALA A 54 -0.49 -2.18 4.28
C ALA A 54 -1.80 -2.70 4.91
N ALA A 55 -2.10 -3.99 4.76
CA ALA A 55 -3.31 -4.60 5.30
C ALA A 55 -3.24 -4.65 6.83
N ALA A 56 -2.08 -5.05 7.37
CA ALA A 56 -1.83 -5.06 8.81
C ALA A 56 -1.88 -3.65 9.41
N ARG A 57 -1.39 -2.62 8.70
CA ARG A 57 -1.50 -1.23 9.14
C ARG A 57 -2.95 -0.73 9.15
N LEU A 58 -3.72 -1.08 8.12
CA LEU A 58 -5.13 -0.76 8.06
C LEU A 58 -5.87 -1.38 9.26
N ALA A 59 -5.65 -2.68 9.51
CA ALA A 59 -6.21 -3.38 10.66
C ALA A 59 -5.90 -2.65 11.98
N ALA A 60 -4.63 -2.30 12.21
CA ALA A 60 -4.23 -1.58 13.43
C ALA A 60 -4.93 -0.22 13.60
N ILE A 61 -5.15 0.53 12.51
CA ILE A 61 -5.91 1.79 12.55
C ILE A 61 -7.38 1.54 12.87
N ILE A 62 -7.99 0.54 12.23
CA ILE A 62 -9.41 0.23 12.43
C ILE A 62 -9.69 -0.33 13.82
N ASP A 63 -8.80 -1.17 14.35
CA ASP A 63 -8.91 -1.68 15.72
C ASP A 63 -8.77 -0.57 16.76
N GLY A 64 -7.90 0.41 16.50
CA GLY A 64 -7.76 1.59 17.36
C GLY A 64 -8.97 2.53 17.30
N TYR A 65 -9.58 2.69 16.12
CA TYR A 65 -10.78 3.54 15.96
C TYR A 65 -12.06 2.85 16.45
N ALA A 66 -12.10 1.52 16.42
CA ALA A 66 -13.24 0.68 16.80
C ALA A 66 -14.57 1.14 16.16
N PRO A 67 -14.66 1.21 14.82
CA PRO A 67 -15.91 1.56 14.15
C PRO A 67 -16.97 0.49 14.35
N ALA A 68 -18.23 0.86 14.11
CA ALA A 68 -19.33 -0.11 14.00
C ALA A 68 -19.06 -1.12 12.86
N ASP A 69 -19.61 -2.32 12.99
CA ASP A 69 -19.36 -3.44 12.07
C ASP A 69 -19.78 -3.11 10.64
N GLU A 70 -20.84 -2.33 10.45
CA GLU A 70 -21.28 -1.90 9.12
C GLU A 70 -20.22 -1.03 8.42
N LEU A 71 -19.58 -0.14 9.17
CA LEU A 71 -18.51 0.69 8.65
C LEU A 71 -17.25 -0.14 8.40
N ARG A 72 -16.90 -1.06 9.31
CA ARG A 72 -15.77 -1.98 9.13
C ARG A 72 -15.92 -2.80 7.84
N ALA A 73 -17.10 -3.38 7.62
CA ALA A 73 -17.41 -4.20 6.44
C ALA A 73 -17.42 -3.40 5.13
N ALA A 74 -17.79 -2.12 5.17
CA ALA A 74 -17.82 -1.28 3.98
C ALA A 74 -16.43 -0.77 3.54
N LEU A 75 -15.44 -0.77 4.43
CA LEU A 75 -14.13 -0.16 4.18
C LEU A 75 -13.38 -0.74 2.97
N PRO A 76 -13.23 -2.07 2.80
CA PRO A 76 -12.50 -2.65 1.67
C PRO A 76 -12.91 -2.08 0.31
N ALA A 77 -14.22 -2.10 0.00
CA ALA A 77 -14.76 -1.56 -1.25
C ALA A 77 -14.70 -0.01 -1.30
N THR A 78 -14.84 0.64 -0.15
CA THR A 78 -14.81 2.11 -0.05
C THR A 78 -13.43 2.68 -0.38
N LEU A 79 -12.33 1.99 -0.04
CA LEU A 79 -10.97 2.45 -0.35
C LEU A 79 -10.78 2.66 -1.86
N GLY A 80 -11.12 1.65 -2.68
CA GLY A 80 -11.02 1.72 -4.13
C GLY A 80 -11.95 2.77 -4.73
N THR A 81 -13.19 2.83 -4.22
CA THR A 81 -14.19 3.82 -4.66
C THR A 81 -13.73 5.25 -4.41
N ARG A 82 -13.18 5.53 -3.22
CA ARG A 82 -12.76 6.89 -2.83
C ARG A 82 -11.53 7.35 -3.60
N ALA A 83 -10.57 6.46 -3.85
CA ALA A 83 -9.40 6.75 -4.68
C ALA A 83 -9.81 7.01 -6.15
N ALA A 84 -10.73 6.21 -6.69
CA ALA A 84 -11.25 6.41 -8.04
C ALA A 84 -11.96 7.76 -8.18
N ALA A 85 -12.73 8.18 -7.17
CA ALA A 85 -13.38 9.48 -7.14
C ALA A 85 -12.35 10.64 -7.14
N MET A 86 -11.20 10.49 -6.47
CA MET A 86 -10.12 11.49 -6.53
C MET A 86 -9.48 11.57 -7.90
N HIS A 87 -9.23 10.44 -8.55
CA HIS A 87 -8.76 10.43 -9.93
C HIS A 87 -9.76 11.12 -10.87
N ALA A 88 -11.04 10.78 -10.78
CA ALA A 88 -12.09 11.37 -11.61
C ALA A 88 -12.18 12.89 -11.41
N MET A 89 -12.18 13.37 -10.17
CA MET A 89 -12.18 14.80 -9.84
C MET A 89 -11.01 15.54 -10.51
N LEU A 90 -9.79 15.00 -10.42
CA LEU A 90 -8.61 15.63 -11.03
C LEU A 90 -8.66 15.61 -12.55
N ARG A 91 -9.12 14.49 -13.14
CA ARG A 91 -9.29 14.37 -14.59
C ARG A 91 -10.30 15.38 -15.13
N ASP A 92 -11.43 15.54 -14.44
CA ASP A 92 -12.50 16.46 -14.86
C ASP A 92 -12.07 17.93 -14.68
N ALA A 93 -11.31 18.23 -13.63
CA ALA A 93 -10.69 19.54 -13.44
C ALA A 93 -9.66 19.87 -14.52
N ALA A 94 -8.83 18.89 -14.93
CA ALA A 94 -7.88 19.03 -16.04
C ALA A 94 -8.59 19.25 -17.37
N ALA A 95 -9.66 18.50 -17.66
CA ALA A 95 -10.47 18.68 -18.87
C ALA A 95 -11.12 20.07 -18.95
N SER A 96 -11.35 20.71 -17.80
CA SER A 96 -11.97 22.03 -17.69
C SER A 96 -10.98 23.17 -17.45
N GLY A 97 -9.67 22.89 -17.39
CA GLY A 97 -8.62 23.89 -17.14
C GLY A 97 -8.68 24.54 -15.75
N VAL A 98 -9.21 23.86 -14.73
CA VAL A 98 -9.35 24.40 -13.37
C VAL A 98 -8.05 24.20 -12.59
N GLU A 99 -7.40 25.31 -12.22
CA GLU A 99 -6.18 25.30 -11.42
C GLU A 99 -6.45 25.32 -9.90
N PRO A 100 -5.57 24.71 -9.07
CA PRO A 100 -4.29 24.05 -9.44
C PRO A 100 -4.44 22.58 -9.89
N TRP A 101 -5.67 22.07 -9.95
CA TRP A 101 -5.93 20.64 -10.13
C TRP A 101 -5.59 20.12 -11.53
N SER A 102 -5.74 20.96 -12.55
CA SER A 102 -5.31 20.70 -13.92
C SER A 102 -3.80 20.44 -13.99
N THR A 103 -2.98 21.34 -13.41
CA THR A 103 -1.53 21.13 -13.30
C THR A 103 -1.20 19.86 -12.53
N MET A 104 -1.79 19.65 -11.35
CA MET A 104 -1.52 18.46 -10.55
C MET A 104 -1.85 17.15 -11.29
N PHE A 105 -2.96 17.11 -12.04
CA PHE A 105 -3.33 15.93 -12.81
C PHE A 105 -2.23 15.56 -13.83
N THR A 106 -1.71 16.55 -14.56
CA THR A 106 -0.70 16.34 -15.61
C THR A 106 0.71 16.12 -15.05
N GLU A 107 1.03 16.67 -13.88
CA GLU A 107 2.30 16.44 -13.17
C GLU A 107 2.37 15.10 -12.40
N GLY A 108 1.48 14.17 -12.72
CA GLY A 108 1.57 12.79 -12.25
C GLY A 108 0.60 12.41 -11.13
N HIS A 109 -0.12 13.37 -10.52
CA HIS A 109 -1.16 13.02 -9.53
C HIS A 109 -2.30 12.23 -10.18
N GLY A 110 -2.60 12.46 -11.47
CA GLY A 110 -3.56 11.64 -12.21
C GLY A 110 -3.15 10.17 -12.24
N ALA A 111 -1.94 9.89 -12.74
CA ALA A 111 -1.39 8.53 -12.79
C ALA A 111 -1.30 7.89 -11.40
N TYR A 112 -0.87 8.66 -10.39
CA TYR A 112 -0.82 8.21 -9.00
C TYR A 112 -2.20 7.77 -8.49
N TRP A 113 -3.24 8.61 -8.60
CA TRP A 113 -4.56 8.27 -8.09
C TRP A 113 -5.23 7.14 -8.88
N ALA A 114 -4.96 7.02 -10.18
CA ALA A 114 -5.37 5.86 -10.97
C ALA A 114 -4.73 4.57 -10.42
N GLY A 115 -3.42 4.59 -10.16
CA GLY A 115 -2.67 3.47 -9.57
C GLY A 115 -3.15 3.11 -8.16
N VAL A 116 -3.40 4.09 -7.30
CA VAL A 116 -3.95 3.87 -5.95
C VAL A 116 -5.32 3.21 -6.02
N ALA A 117 -6.19 3.69 -6.92
CA ALA A 117 -7.53 3.12 -7.07
C ALA A 117 -7.47 1.66 -7.55
N GLU A 118 -6.58 1.36 -8.50
CA GLU A 118 -6.39 0.00 -9.00
C GLU A 118 -5.80 -0.93 -7.96
N TYR A 119 -4.77 -0.46 -7.24
CA TYR A 119 -4.16 -1.19 -6.14
C TYR A 119 -5.19 -1.51 -5.05
N ALA A 120 -5.98 -0.52 -4.62
CA ALA A 120 -7.00 -0.72 -3.58
C ALA A 120 -8.07 -1.74 -4.02
N ARG A 121 -8.55 -1.69 -5.27
CA ARG A 121 -9.52 -2.67 -5.80
C ARG A 121 -8.94 -4.07 -5.95
N THR A 122 -7.73 -4.18 -6.50
CA THR A 122 -7.06 -5.48 -6.72
C THR A 122 -6.85 -6.24 -5.42
N HIS A 123 -6.62 -5.52 -4.32
CA HIS A 123 -6.35 -6.09 -3.01
C HIS A 123 -7.57 -6.08 -2.07
N GLU A 124 -8.79 -5.87 -2.59
CA GLU A 124 -10.01 -5.77 -1.77
C GLU A 124 -10.20 -6.97 -0.82
N ALA A 125 -9.98 -8.18 -1.34
CA ALA A 125 -10.07 -9.40 -0.53
C ALA A 125 -8.98 -9.52 0.55
N GLU A 126 -7.82 -8.87 0.37
CA GLU A 126 -6.79 -8.79 1.40
C GLU A 126 -7.16 -7.79 2.49
N TRP A 127 -7.76 -6.65 2.12
CA TRP A 127 -8.29 -5.70 3.09
C TRP A 127 -9.42 -6.32 3.93
N ALA A 128 -10.37 -7.00 3.29
CA ALA A 128 -11.48 -7.66 3.96
C ALA A 128 -10.98 -8.70 4.99
N ARG A 129 -10.06 -9.56 4.56
CA ARG A 129 -9.41 -10.55 5.45
C ARG A 129 -8.67 -9.90 6.61
N ALA A 130 -7.99 -8.78 6.39
CA ALA A 130 -7.27 -8.09 7.45
C ALA A 130 -8.19 -7.38 8.44
N LEU A 131 -9.44 -7.11 8.05
CA LEU A 131 -10.45 -6.48 8.88
C LEU A 131 -11.44 -7.49 9.49
N ASP A 132 -11.24 -8.79 9.27
CA ASP A 132 -12.13 -9.88 9.68
C ASP A 132 -13.59 -9.72 9.17
N VAL A 133 -13.75 -9.25 7.91
CA VAL A 133 -15.06 -9.06 7.23
C VAL A 133 -15.17 -9.77 5.89
#